data_AF-A0A846E5S6-F1
#
_entry.id   AF-A0A846E5S6-F1
#
_cell.length_a   1.000
_cell.length_b   1.000
_cell.length_c   1.000
_cell.angle_alpha   90.00
_cell.angle_beta   90.00
_cell.angle_gamma   90.00
#
_symmetry.space_group_name_H-M   'P 1'
#
loop_
_entity.id
_entity.type
_entity.pdbx_description
1 polymer ?
#
loop_
_entity_poly.entity_id
_entity_poly.type
_entity_poly.pdbx_seq_one_letter_code
_entity_poly.pdbx_strand_id
1 'polypeptide(L)'
;MLENPQPFLKPAIIGFYTLAVLFNLCLVAQVLTVGLAYFDNPAWWSTHVWLVRGYSGLSLVLLAWVYWISMPQRVRMLTLSLPILLGLQFLTIHAQLSLPISLAIFHPLLGFSLFSASTTLVHRVGHIAFPKKDNNTTI
;
A
#
# COMPACT_ATOMS: atom_id res chain seq x y z
N MET A 1 29.93 -15.72 21.99
CA MET A 1 28.49 -16.04 21.90
C MET A 1 27.84 -14.93 21.09
N LEU A 2 27.54 -15.17 19.81
CA LEU A 2 26.81 -14.20 19.00
C LEU A 2 25.33 -14.35 19.34
N GLU A 3 24.78 -13.32 19.97
CA GLU A 3 23.36 -13.18 20.27
C GLU A 3 22.56 -13.36 18.98
N ASN A 4 21.67 -14.36 18.97
CA ASN A 4 20.78 -14.63 17.84
C ASN A 4 19.92 -13.38 17.59
N PRO A 5 19.92 -12.77 16.39
CA PRO A 5 19.19 -11.54 16.15
C PRO A 5 17.68 -11.77 16.32
N GLN A 6 17.17 -11.37 17.49
CA GLN A 6 15.77 -11.12 17.83
C GLN A 6 14.75 -12.20 17.35
N PRO A 7 14.36 -13.18 18.19
CA PRO A 7 13.42 -14.25 17.80
C PRO A 7 12.05 -13.72 17.32
N PHE A 8 11.71 -12.48 17.65
CA PHE A 8 10.48 -11.80 17.27
C PHE A 8 10.53 -11.16 15.87
N LEU A 9 11.69 -11.07 15.23
CA LEU A 9 11.82 -10.34 13.97
C LEU A 9 11.06 -11.06 12.84
N LYS A 10 11.25 -12.36 12.67
CA LYS A 10 10.58 -13.14 11.61
C LYS A 10 9.05 -13.08 11.68
N PRO A 11 8.38 -13.34 12.83
CA PRO A 11 6.92 -13.19 12.91
C PRO A 11 6.47 -11.74 12.69
N ALA A 12 7.24 -10.73 13.14
CA ALA A 12 6.90 -9.33 12.89
C ALA A 12 6.97 -8.96 11.40
N ILE A 13 7.92 -9.52 10.66
CA ILE A 13 8.02 -9.37 9.20
C ILE A 13 6.82 -10.03 8.50
N ILE A 14 6.42 -11.23 8.92
CA ILE A 14 5.26 -11.92 8.37
C ILE A 14 3.96 -11.15 8.67
N GLY A 15 3.84 -10.58 9.88
CA GLY A 15 2.73 -9.70 10.24
C GLY A 15 2.66 -8.46 9.34
N PHE A 16 3.80 -7.77 9.16
CA PHE A 16 3.90 -6.63 8.24
C PHE A 16 3.53 -7.02 6.80
N TYR A 17 4.03 -8.16 6.31
CA TYR A 17 3.69 -8.69 4.98
C TYR A 17 2.18 -8.92 4.84
N THR A 18 1.55 -9.54 5.84
CA THR A 18 0.11 -9.82 5.84
C THR A 18 -0.71 -8.54 5.74
N LEU A 19 -0.34 -7.51 6.52
CA LEU A 19 -1.00 -6.20 6.44
C LEU A 19 -0.77 -5.50 5.09
N ALA A 20 0.43 -5.62 4.51
CA ALA A 20 0.71 -5.07 3.19
C ALA A 20 -0.13 -5.73 2.09
N VAL A 21 -0.31 -7.07 2.15
CA VAL A 21 -1.20 -7.81 1.25
C VAL A 21 -2.65 -7.38 1.43
N LEU A 22 -3.14 -7.28 2.67
CA LEU A 22 -4.51 -6.83 2.95
C LEU A 22 -4.76 -5.43 2.38
N PHE A 23 -3.85 -4.49 2.62
CA PHE A 23 -3.93 -3.13 2.06
C PHE A 23 -3.97 -3.16 0.52
N ASN A 24 -3.16 -4.01 -0.11
CA ASN A 24 -3.14 -4.15 -1.56
C ASN A 24 -4.45 -4.73 -2.11
N LEU A 25 -5.03 -5.74 -1.45
CA LEU A 25 -6.33 -6.29 -1.82
C LEU A 25 -7.45 -5.25 -1.72
N CYS A 26 -7.41 -4.38 -0.70
CA CYS A 26 -8.32 -3.24 -0.61
C CYS A 26 -8.19 -2.31 -1.82
N LEU A 27 -6.97 -2.03 -2.29
CA LEU A 27 -6.75 -1.22 -3.49
C LEU A 27 -7.23 -1.91 -4.78
N VAL A 28 -7.03 -3.22 -4.92
CA VAL A 28 -7.59 -4.01 -6.03
C VAL A 28 -9.11 -3.85 -6.06
N ALA A 29 -9.77 -4.04 -4.91
CA ALA A 29 -11.21 -3.85 -4.79
C ALA A 29 -11.61 -2.40 -5.12
N GLN A 30 -10.85 -1.41 -4.64
CA GLN A 30 -11.11 0.00 -4.93
C GLN A 30 -11.05 0.32 -6.43
N VAL A 31 -10.05 -0.20 -7.15
CA VAL A 31 -9.92 -0.04 -8.61
C VAL A 31 -11.06 -0.75 -9.35
N LEU A 32 -11.47 -1.94 -8.88
CA LEU A 32 -12.63 -2.63 -9.44
C LEU A 32 -13.92 -1.80 -9.26
N THR A 33 -14.16 -1.29 -8.05
CA THR A 33 -15.38 -0.50 -7.76
C THR A 33 -15.44 0.81 -8.56
N VAL A 34 -14.32 1.48 -8.83
CA VAL A 34 -14.33 2.67 -9.69
C VAL A 34 -14.65 2.32 -11.15
N GLY A 35 -14.13 1.18 -11.63
CA GLY A 35 -14.47 0.65 -12.95
C GLY A 35 -15.96 0.33 -13.06
N LEU A 36 -16.53 -0.38 -12.07
CA LEU A 36 -17.96 -0.67 -12.02
C LEU A 36 -18.81 0.61 -11.95
N ALA A 37 -18.38 1.61 -11.18
CA ALA A 37 -19.09 2.88 -11.09
C ALA A 37 -19.13 3.64 -12.42
N TYR A 38 -18.05 3.55 -13.20
CA TYR A 38 -17.94 4.24 -14.48
C TYR A 38 -18.64 3.49 -15.64
N PHE A 39 -18.51 2.17 -15.69
CA PHE A 39 -18.95 1.36 -16.84
C PHE A 39 -20.29 0.65 -16.64
N ASP A 40 -20.74 0.41 -15.41
CA ASP A 40 -21.92 -0.44 -15.12
C ASP A 40 -22.99 0.31 -14.31
N ASN A 41 -22.70 0.68 -13.06
CA ASN A 41 -23.70 1.30 -12.17
C ASN A 41 -23.06 2.35 -11.23
N PRO A 42 -23.46 3.63 -11.30
CA PRO A 42 -22.87 4.70 -10.50
C PRO A 42 -23.03 4.53 -8.98
N ALA A 43 -23.94 3.68 -8.50
CA ALA A 43 -24.09 3.37 -7.07
C ALA A 43 -22.79 2.81 -6.44
N TRP A 44 -21.93 2.16 -7.23
CA TRP A 44 -20.63 1.66 -6.79
C TRP A 44 -19.66 2.76 -6.32
N TRP A 45 -19.93 4.04 -6.66
CA TRP A 45 -19.13 5.17 -6.17
C TRP A 45 -19.17 5.29 -4.64
N SER A 46 -20.31 5.00 -4.02
CA SER A 46 -20.45 4.99 -2.56
C SER A 46 -19.56 3.91 -1.93
N THR A 47 -19.53 2.72 -2.52
CA THR A 47 -18.66 1.61 -2.10
C THR A 47 -17.19 1.96 -2.26
N HIS A 48 -16.81 2.58 -3.39
CA HIS A 48 -15.45 3.05 -3.65
C HIS A 48 -14.97 4.03 -2.55
N VAL A 49 -15.80 5.01 -2.19
CA VAL A 49 -15.51 6.00 -1.15
C VAL A 49 -15.47 5.36 0.25
N TRP A 50 -16.39 4.43 0.54
CA TRP A 50 -16.42 3.75 1.83
C TRP A 50 -15.18 2.88 2.05
N LEU A 51 -14.74 2.15 1.02
CA LEU A 51 -13.53 1.34 1.07
C LEU A 51 -12.31 2.18 1.46
N VAL A 52 -12.03 3.27 0.74
CA VAL A 52 -10.84 4.09 1.03
C VAL A 52 -10.87 4.68 2.43
N ARG A 53 -12.04 5.12 2.92
CA ARG A 53 -12.18 5.61 4.30
C ARG A 53 -11.90 4.50 5.31
N GLY A 54 -12.34 3.27 5.04
CA GLY A 54 -12.12 2.12 5.91
C GLY A 54 -10.65 1.72 6.03
N TYR A 55 -9.93 1.56 4.92
CA TYR A 55 -8.54 1.08 4.98
C TYR A 55 -7.48 2.19 5.06
N SER A 56 -7.82 3.48 4.94
CA SER A 56 -6.83 4.57 4.96
C SER A 56 -5.91 4.53 6.19
N GLY A 57 -6.47 4.20 7.36
CA GLY A 57 -5.72 4.03 8.61
C GLY A 57 -4.62 2.97 8.53
N LEU A 58 -4.82 1.92 7.72
CA LEU A 58 -3.87 0.83 7.56
C LEU A 58 -2.54 1.30 6.94
N SER A 59 -2.55 2.35 6.11
CA SER A 59 -1.32 2.95 5.58
C SER A 59 -0.42 3.56 6.66
N LEU A 60 -1.02 4.16 7.71
CA LEU A 60 -0.31 4.73 8.85
C LEU A 60 0.18 3.63 9.80
N VAL A 61 -0.62 2.57 9.99
CA VAL A 61 -0.19 1.37 10.73
C VAL A 61 1.02 0.75 10.06
N LEU A 62 1.00 0.56 8.74
CA LEU A 62 2.15 0.07 7.98
C LEU A 62 3.36 1.01 8.14
N LEU A 63 3.15 2.33 8.07
CA LEU A 63 4.24 3.30 8.25
C LEU A 63 4.88 3.19 9.65
N ALA A 64 4.09 3.17 10.71
CA ALA A 64 4.63 3.02 12.07
C ALA A 64 5.39 1.68 12.21
N TRP A 65 4.81 0.59 11.67
CA TRP A 65 5.37 -0.74 11.77
C TRP A 65 6.72 -0.86 11.03
N VAL A 66 6.85 -0.30 9.82
CA VAL A 66 8.07 -0.43 9.02
C VAL A 66 9.29 0.21 9.69
N TYR A 67 9.07 1.28 10.46
CA TYR A 67 10.12 1.92 11.26
C TYR A 67 10.41 1.17 12.56
N TRP A 68 9.44 0.46 13.14
CA TRP A 68 9.66 -0.44 14.27
C TRP A 68 10.59 -1.60 13.91
N ILE A 69 10.34 -2.29 12.80
CA ILE A 69 11.05 -3.55 12.44
C ILE A 69 12.32 -3.34 11.60
N SER A 70 12.80 -2.11 11.46
CA SER A 70 14.05 -1.75 10.77
C SER A 70 14.24 -2.37 9.36
N MET A 71 13.25 -2.21 8.48
CA MET A 71 13.29 -2.72 7.09
C MET A 71 14.32 -2.00 6.19
N PRO A 72 14.70 -2.56 5.02
CA PRO A 72 15.53 -1.89 4.04
C PRO A 72 14.95 -0.55 3.58
N GLN A 73 15.80 0.43 3.26
CA GLN A 73 15.38 1.80 2.90
C GLN A 73 14.33 1.82 1.78
N ARG A 74 14.46 0.95 0.77
CA ARG A 74 13.47 0.85 -0.33
C ARG A 74 12.07 0.49 0.17
N VAL A 75 11.95 -0.42 1.13
CA VAL A 75 10.66 -0.81 1.73
C VAL A 75 10.09 0.33 2.57
N ARG A 76 10.94 1.05 3.33
CA ARG A 76 10.54 2.25 4.08
C ARG A 76 9.98 3.33 3.17
N MET A 77 10.69 3.66 2.08
CA MET A 77 10.26 4.68 1.12
C MET A 77 8.95 4.30 0.41
N LEU A 78 8.79 3.04 0.02
CA LEU A 78 7.51 2.56 -0.53
C LEU A 78 6.38 2.70 0.50
N THR A 79 6.62 2.29 1.74
CA THR A 79 5.62 2.39 2.80
C THR A 79 5.25 3.83 3.13
N LEU A 80 6.25 4.74 3.19
CA LEU A 80 6.06 6.19 3.37
C LEU A 80 5.24 6.80 2.22
N SER A 81 5.44 6.33 0.99
CA SER A 81 4.68 6.83 -0.15
C SER A 81 3.19 6.52 -0.07
N LEU A 82 2.77 5.45 0.61
CA LEU A 82 1.36 5.05 0.69
C LEU A 82 0.45 6.12 1.34
N PRO A 83 0.71 6.58 2.58
CA PRO A 83 -0.10 7.65 3.19
C PRO A 83 0.06 8.98 2.47
N ILE A 84 1.22 9.27 1.87
CA ILE A 84 1.41 10.49 1.08
C ILE A 84 0.50 10.48 -0.16
N LEU A 85 0.52 9.39 -0.93
CA LEU A 85 -0.30 9.24 -2.13
C LEU A 85 -1.80 9.20 -1.79
N LEU A 86 -2.20 8.56 -0.69
CA LEU A 86 -3.57 8.64 -0.17
C LEU A 86 -3.95 10.08 0.19
N GLY A 87 -3.11 10.77 0.96
CA GLY A 87 -3.34 12.16 1.36
C GLY A 87 -3.47 13.10 0.15
N LEU A 88 -2.61 12.94 -0.85
CA LEU A 88 -2.69 13.69 -2.11
C LEU A 88 -3.98 13.38 -2.89
N GLN A 89 -4.47 12.14 -2.88
CA GLN A 89 -5.78 11.82 -3.46
C GLN A 89 -6.91 12.54 -2.74
N PHE A 90 -6.93 12.55 -1.41
CA PHE A 90 -7.94 13.31 -0.65
C PHE A 90 -7.84 14.81 -0.90
N LEU A 91 -6.62 15.34 -0.97
CA LEU A 91 -6.39 16.75 -1.26
C LEU A 91 -6.91 17.11 -2.65
N THR A 92 -6.55 16.35 -3.68
CA THR A 92 -6.91 16.66 -5.07
C THR A 92 -8.42 16.62 -5.35
N ILE A 93 -9.19 15.79 -4.64
CA ILE A 93 -10.65 15.72 -4.82
C ILE A 93 -11.42 16.75 -3.97
N HIS A 94 -10.86 17.23 -2.85
CA HIS A 94 -11.53 18.19 -1.96
C HIS A 94 -11.03 19.64 -2.13
N ALA A 95 -9.84 19.83 -2.69
CA ALA A 95 -9.25 21.15 -2.85
C ALA A 95 -9.97 21.92 -3.98
N GLN A 96 -10.85 22.84 -3.58
CA GLN A 96 -11.50 23.79 -4.48
C GLN A 96 -10.60 25.02 -4.67
N LEU A 97 -9.52 24.87 -5.43
CA LEU A 97 -8.71 26.01 -5.86
C LEU A 97 -9.35 26.64 -7.10
N SER A 98 -9.30 27.98 -7.20
CA SER A 98 -9.67 28.75 -8.39
C SER A 98 -8.64 28.59 -9.52
N LEU A 99 -8.38 27.34 -9.91
CA LEU A 99 -7.54 26.99 -11.05
C LEU A 99 -8.40 26.78 -12.29
N PRO A 100 -7.87 27.05 -13.49
CA PRO A 100 -8.59 26.81 -14.75
C PRO A 100 -8.86 25.32 -15.01
N ILE A 101 -8.17 24.42 -14.30
CA ILE A 101 -8.29 22.96 -14.44
C ILE A 101 -8.47 22.36 -13.05
N SER A 102 -9.44 21.46 -12.90
CA SER A 102 -9.68 20.75 -11.65
C SER A 102 -8.51 19.83 -11.30
N LEU A 103 -8.01 19.95 -10.06
CA LEU A 103 -6.97 19.05 -9.54
C LEU A 103 -7.45 17.59 -9.44
N ALA A 104 -8.77 17.35 -9.46
CA ALA A 104 -9.36 16.02 -9.44
C ALA A 104 -8.94 15.17 -10.65
N ILE A 105 -8.49 15.76 -11.76
CA ILE A 105 -7.99 15.01 -12.93
C ILE A 105 -6.73 14.20 -12.57
N PHE A 106 -5.96 14.62 -11.56
CA PHE A 106 -4.80 13.86 -11.08
C PHE A 106 -5.17 12.68 -10.19
N HIS A 107 -6.40 12.61 -9.67
CA HIS A 107 -6.81 11.56 -8.74
C HIS A 107 -6.58 10.14 -9.29
N PRO A 108 -6.96 9.80 -10.54
CA PRO A 108 -6.67 8.48 -11.11
C PRO A 108 -5.17 8.18 -11.22
N LEU A 109 -4.35 9.18 -11.60
CA LEU A 109 -2.89 9.00 -11.70
C LEU A 109 -2.27 8.71 -10.32
N LEU A 110 -2.71 9.42 -9.29
CA LEU A 110 -2.30 9.16 -7.91
C LEU A 110 -2.81 7.80 -7.41
N GLY A 111 -4.03 7.41 -7.79
CA GLY A 111 -4.63 6.11 -7.49
C GLY A 111 -3.82 4.94 -8.08
N PHE A 112 -3.48 5.01 -9.37
CA PHE A 112 -2.63 4.00 -10.00
C PHE A 112 -1.19 3.98 -9.45
N SER A 113 -0.66 5.15 -9.08
CA SER A 113 0.64 5.25 -8.41
C SER A 113 0.63 4.57 -7.04
N LEU A 114 -0.44 4.78 -6.25
CA LEU A 114 -0.64 4.12 -4.96
C LEU A 114 -0.77 2.61 -5.12
N PHE A 115 -1.56 2.16 -6.11
CA PHE A 115 -1.69 0.75 -6.45
C PHE A 115 -0.34 0.11 -6.81
N SER A 116 0.43 0.75 -7.70
CA SER A 116 1.75 0.28 -8.12
C SER A 116 2.75 0.22 -6.96
N ALA A 117 2.80 1.26 -6.12
CA ALA A 117 3.65 1.31 -4.94
C ALA A 117 3.29 0.20 -3.94
N SER A 118 1.99 -0.04 -3.70
CA SER A 118 1.50 -1.10 -2.81
C SER A 118 1.84 -2.49 -3.34
N THR A 119 1.62 -2.76 -4.63
CA THR A 119 1.95 -4.05 -5.24
C THR A 119 3.46 -4.30 -5.19
N THR A 120 4.27 -3.27 -5.46
CA THR A 120 5.73 -3.35 -5.34
C THR A 120 6.17 -3.61 -3.89
N LEU A 121 5.50 -3.01 -2.91
CA LEU A 121 5.76 -3.25 -1.49
C LEU A 121 5.50 -4.72 -1.13
N VAL A 122 4.36 -5.27 -1.54
CA VAL A 122 4.01 -6.68 -1.32
C VAL A 122 5.08 -7.61 -1.88
N HIS A 123 5.49 -7.43 -3.14
CA HIS A 123 6.55 -8.25 -3.74
C HIS A 123 7.87 -8.18 -2.97
N ARG A 124 8.33 -6.97 -2.63
CA ARG A 124 9.60 -6.79 -1.93
C ARG A 124 9.60 -7.38 -0.53
N VAL A 125 8.52 -7.16 0.22
CA VAL A 125 8.39 -7.71 1.57
C VAL A 125 8.24 -9.23 1.51
N GLY A 126 7.54 -9.76 0.50
CA GLY A 126 7.42 -11.20 0.27
C GLY A 126 8.78 -11.89 0.10
N HIS A 127 9.70 -11.28 -0.68
CA HIS A 127 11.07 -11.79 -0.82
C HIS A 127 11.87 -11.78 0.49
N ILE A 128 11.57 -10.84 1.41
CA ILE A 128 12.23 -10.77 2.72
C ILE A 128 11.61 -11.77 3.70
N ALA A 129 10.28 -11.90 3.69
CA ALA A 129 9.54 -12.81 4.56
C ALA A 129 9.77 -14.29 4.19
N PHE A 130 9.88 -14.55 2.88
CA PHE A 130 10.04 -15.89 2.30
C PHE A 130 11.22 -15.89 1.31
N PRO A 131 12.47 -15.82 1.80
CA PRO A 131 13.62 -15.93 0.93
C PRO A 131 13.61 -17.27 0.21
N LYS A 132 13.89 -17.27 -1.10
CA LYS A 132 14.04 -18.49 -1.88
C LYS A 132 15.21 -19.29 -1.28
N LYS A 133 15.02 -20.59 -1.02
CA LYS A 133 16.16 -21.46 -0.73
C LYS A 133 16.95 -21.64 -2.02
N ASP A 134 18.20 -21.20 -2.01
CA ASP A 134 19.11 -21.46 -3.11
C ASP A 134 19.48 -22.95 -3.06
N ASN A 135 19.11 -23.70 -4.10
CA ASN A 135 19.44 -25.13 -4.22
C ASN A 135 20.92 -25.32 -4.62
N ASN A 136 21.86 -24.61 -3.98
CA ASN A 136 23.28 -24.66 -4.32
C ASN A 136 24.10 -25.29 -3.18
N THR A 137 23.81 -26.55 -2.89
CA THR A 137 24.73 -27.42 -2.15
C THR A 137 24.82 -28.74 -2.90
N THR A 138 26.05 -29.22 -3.10
CA THR A 138 26.53 -30.32 -3.96
C THR A 138 26.66 -29.90 -5.43
N ILE A 139 27.86 -29.85 -6.02
CA ILE A 139 29.05 -30.71 -5.89
C ILE A 139 30.32 -29.86 -5.90
#